data_AF-U1PQE4-F1
#
_entry.id   AF-U1PQE4-F1
#
_cell.length_a   1.000
_cell.length_b   1.000
_cell.length_c   1.000
_cell.angle_alpha   90.00
_cell.angle_beta   90.00
_cell.angle_gamma   90.00
#
_symmetry.space_group_name_H-M   'P 1'
#
loop_
_entity.id
_entity.type
_entity.pdbx_description
1 polymer ?
#
loop_
_entity_poly.entity_id
_entity_poly.type
_entity_poly.pdbx_seq_one_letter_code
_entity_poly.pdbx_strand_id
1 'polypeptide(L)'
;MSETIRVFAGDCTITFESANDQTERGRVIVIIKPDRTVLVHDTDGYQPVAWLTRSDSITVECDAGGFGITARAGEQVLRIIGHEVTGRAEYPATEAGTPVGTHPKTGESLVQTSDIIFGTDSDIKYPLPTGATVQDESCETCGLPMIEVTAGERFRICLDRNCESLDDAVRERFEDEWTCPDCGSPMQIIRRRGRLLVGCSGYPTCESAFAIPTGVVVDTCPCGLPVFKTSQGQRCLDGTCELLGDVDADSKTLDDTADGNTGND
;
A
#
# COMPACT_ATOMS: atom_id res chain seq x y z
N MET A 1 11.35 10.31 -9.87
CA MET A 1 12.36 9.73 -10.76
C MET A 1 11.95 8.32 -11.05
N SER A 2 11.81 7.94 -12.32
CA SER A 2 11.73 6.53 -12.71
C SER A 2 13.00 5.83 -12.24
N GLU A 3 12.83 4.67 -11.63
CA GLU A 3 13.97 3.85 -11.28
C GLU A 3 14.54 3.20 -12.55
N THR A 4 15.81 2.79 -12.52
CA THR A 4 16.44 2.19 -13.70
C THR A 4 16.85 0.75 -13.44
N ILE A 5 16.55 -0.12 -14.40
CA ILE A 5 17.15 -1.45 -14.49
C ILE A 5 18.41 -1.34 -15.32
N ARG A 6 19.53 -1.80 -14.78
CA ARG A 6 20.82 -1.80 -15.47
C ARG A 6 21.09 -3.20 -16.00
N VAL A 7 21.42 -3.31 -17.29
CA VAL A 7 21.66 -4.57 -17.98
C VAL A 7 23.07 -4.60 -18.53
N PHE A 8 23.77 -5.70 -18.27
CA PHE A 8 25.11 -5.99 -18.78
C PHE A 8 25.08 -7.33 -19.51
N ALA A 9 25.77 -7.43 -20.64
CA ALA A 9 25.86 -8.66 -21.41
C ALA A 9 27.28 -8.88 -21.91
N GLY A 10 27.78 -10.12 -21.85
CA GLY A 10 29.16 -10.44 -22.23
C GLY A 10 29.62 -11.85 -21.87
N ASP A 11 30.85 -12.19 -22.27
CA ASP A 11 31.55 -13.38 -21.73
C ASP A 11 32.01 -13.07 -20.30
N CYS A 12 31.43 -13.75 -19.32
CA CYS A 12 31.63 -13.45 -17.92
C CYS A 12 32.10 -14.67 -17.14
N THR A 13 32.92 -14.43 -16.12
CA THR A 13 33.07 -15.35 -14.99
C THR A 13 32.19 -14.88 -13.85
N ILE A 14 31.41 -15.80 -13.30
CA ILE A 14 30.49 -15.57 -12.19
C ILE A 14 30.98 -16.40 -11.01
N THR A 15 31.19 -15.75 -9.87
CA THR A 15 31.59 -16.40 -8.63
C THR A 15 30.58 -16.05 -7.55
N PHE A 16 29.99 -17.07 -6.95
CA PHE A 16 29.12 -16.93 -5.79
C PHE A 16 29.83 -17.52 -4.58
N GLU A 17 30.27 -16.64 -3.68
CA GLU A 17 30.97 -17.01 -2.45
C GLU A 17 29.94 -17.14 -1.32
N SER A 18 29.90 -18.31 -0.68
CA SER A 18 28.98 -18.62 0.42
C SER A 18 29.53 -19.77 1.28
N ALA A 19 28.67 -20.56 1.93
CA ALA A 19 29.10 -21.82 2.56
C ALA A 19 29.64 -22.84 1.54
N ASN A 20 29.18 -22.76 0.29
CA ASN A 20 29.71 -23.52 -0.83
C ASN A 20 30.00 -22.54 -1.98
N ASP A 21 31.26 -22.39 -2.33
CA ASP A 21 31.66 -21.53 -3.43
C ASP A 21 31.31 -22.17 -4.77
N GLN A 22 30.71 -21.37 -5.65
CA GLN A 22 30.37 -21.79 -7.01
C GLN A 22 31.02 -20.82 -8.00
N THR A 23 31.56 -21.36 -9.09
CA THR A 23 32.12 -20.55 -10.17
C THR A 23 31.65 -21.08 -11.50
N GLU A 24 31.11 -20.18 -12.31
CA GLU A 24 30.59 -20.45 -13.63
C GLU A 24 31.23 -19.51 -14.66
N ARG A 25 31.25 -19.91 -15.92
CA ARG A 25 31.71 -19.06 -17.02
C ARG A 25 30.85 -19.27 -18.25
N GLY A 26 30.44 -18.17 -18.86
CA GLY A 26 29.68 -18.20 -20.10
C GLY A 26 29.30 -16.82 -20.60
N ARG A 27 28.65 -16.80 -21.77
CA ARG A 27 28.01 -15.59 -22.28
C ARG A 27 26.65 -15.43 -21.62
N VAL A 28 26.53 -14.45 -20.75
CA VAL A 28 25.37 -14.24 -19.87
C VAL A 28 24.82 -12.83 -19.96
N ILE A 29 23.61 -12.65 -19.47
CA ILE A 29 22.99 -11.35 -19.20
C ILE A 29 22.88 -11.15 -17.69
N VAL A 30 23.36 -10.01 -17.21
CA VAL A 30 23.24 -9.57 -15.83
C VAL A 30 22.22 -8.46 -15.75
N ILE A 31 21.25 -8.60 -14.86
CA ILE A 31 20.21 -7.60 -14.58
C ILE A 31 20.41 -7.12 -13.15
N ILE A 32 20.58 -5.81 -12.98
CA ILE A 32 20.57 -5.14 -11.68
C ILE A 32 19.27 -4.34 -11.57
N LYS A 33 18.42 -4.75 -10.63
CA LYS A 33 17.14 -4.10 -10.34
C LYS A 33 17.30 -2.96 -9.31
N PRO A 34 16.35 -2.00 -9.27
CA PRO A 34 16.37 -0.90 -8.31
C PRO A 34 16.38 -1.34 -6.84
N ASP A 35 15.69 -2.44 -6.52
CA ASP A 35 15.65 -3.08 -5.20
C ASP A 35 16.95 -3.78 -4.80
N ARG A 36 18.03 -3.57 -5.58
CA ARG A 36 19.36 -4.17 -5.40
C ARG A 36 19.37 -5.69 -5.54
N THR A 37 18.41 -6.22 -6.29
CA THR A 37 18.48 -7.60 -6.76
C THR A 37 19.38 -7.70 -7.99
N VAL A 38 20.34 -8.62 -7.96
CA VAL A 38 21.20 -8.96 -9.09
C VAL A 38 20.82 -10.35 -9.58
N LEU A 39 20.54 -10.48 -10.88
CA LEU A 39 20.19 -11.73 -11.55
C LEU A 39 21.18 -11.97 -12.69
N VAL A 40 21.68 -13.19 -12.83
CA VAL A 40 22.49 -13.62 -13.97
C VAL A 40 21.73 -14.73 -14.69
N HIS A 41 21.43 -14.53 -15.97
CA HIS A 41 20.81 -15.53 -16.82
C HIS A 41 21.76 -15.95 -17.94
N ASP A 42 21.84 -17.26 -18.17
CA ASP A 42 22.39 -17.83 -19.39
C ASP A 42 21.24 -18.27 -20.32
N THR A 43 21.51 -19.21 -21.24
CA THR A 43 20.51 -19.71 -22.18
C THR A 43 19.67 -20.86 -21.64
N ASP A 44 20.00 -21.45 -20.49
CA ASP A 44 19.36 -22.65 -19.98
C ASP A 44 18.39 -22.37 -18.83
N GLY A 45 17.27 -23.11 -18.83
CA GLY A 45 16.26 -23.04 -17.78
C GLY A 45 15.53 -21.68 -17.67
N TYR A 46 14.58 -21.66 -16.73
CA TYR A 46 13.86 -20.44 -16.35
C TYR A 46 14.55 -19.69 -15.21
N GLN A 47 15.31 -20.41 -14.38
CA GLN A 47 15.97 -19.84 -13.22
C GLN A 47 17.29 -19.16 -13.61
N PRO A 48 17.67 -18.05 -12.94
CA PRO A 48 18.99 -17.47 -13.10
C PRO A 48 20.07 -18.46 -12.64
N VAL A 49 21.19 -18.51 -13.37
CA VAL A 49 22.37 -19.31 -13.00
C VAL A 49 23.00 -18.84 -11.69
N ALA A 50 22.90 -17.54 -11.40
CA ALA A 50 23.27 -16.97 -10.11
C ALA A 50 22.40 -15.75 -9.81
N TRP A 51 22.08 -15.54 -8.53
CA TRP A 51 21.37 -14.35 -8.09
C TRP A 51 21.73 -13.96 -6.67
N LEU A 52 21.54 -12.68 -6.35
CA LEU A 52 21.60 -12.17 -5.00
C LEU A 52 20.51 -11.12 -4.80
N THR A 53 19.63 -11.35 -3.83
CA THR A 53 18.53 -10.44 -3.48
C THR A 53 18.88 -9.65 -2.23
N ARG A 54 18.27 -8.46 -2.07
CA ARG A 54 18.42 -7.63 -0.85
C ARG A 54 19.89 -7.31 -0.53
N SER A 55 20.66 -7.00 -1.57
CA SER A 55 22.08 -6.69 -1.40
C SER A 55 22.25 -5.42 -0.55
N ASP A 56 23.09 -5.50 0.49
CA ASP A 56 23.49 -4.36 1.31
C ASP A 56 24.24 -3.32 0.47
N SER A 57 25.02 -3.80 -0.51
CA SER A 57 25.78 -3.00 -1.45
C SER A 57 25.94 -3.68 -2.81
N ILE A 58 26.03 -2.85 -3.85
CA ILE A 58 26.39 -3.26 -5.20
C ILE A 58 27.43 -2.26 -5.72
N THR A 59 28.62 -2.75 -6.07
CA THR A 59 29.65 -1.96 -6.73
C THR A 59 29.72 -2.39 -8.19
N VAL A 60 29.70 -1.41 -9.10
CA VAL A 60 29.87 -1.63 -10.53
C VAL A 60 31.04 -0.80 -11.03
N GLU A 61 32.03 -1.48 -11.59
CA GLU A 61 33.22 -0.89 -12.19
C GLU A 61 33.18 -1.18 -13.69
N CYS A 62 33.39 -0.16 -14.51
CA CYS A 62 33.35 -0.28 -15.96
C CYS A 62 34.59 0.37 -16.55
N ASP A 63 35.27 -0.34 -17.45
CA ASP A 63 36.29 0.22 -18.32
C ASP A 63 35.95 -0.05 -19.81
N ALA A 64 36.91 0.26 -20.69
CA ALA A 64 36.77 0.13 -22.13
C ALA A 64 36.74 -1.33 -22.64
N GLY A 65 37.21 -2.30 -21.84
CA GLY A 65 37.33 -3.71 -22.21
C GLY A 65 36.45 -4.67 -21.42
N GLY A 66 35.96 -4.28 -20.24
CA GLY A 66 35.28 -5.17 -19.31
C GLY A 66 34.50 -4.42 -18.23
N PHE A 67 33.69 -5.17 -17.48
CA PHE A 67 33.01 -4.68 -16.27
C PHE A 67 33.23 -5.64 -15.11
N GLY A 68 33.25 -5.08 -13.89
CA GLY A 68 33.18 -5.81 -12.64
C GLY A 68 31.89 -5.45 -11.91
N ILE A 69 31.13 -6.45 -11.47
CA ILE A 69 29.99 -6.26 -10.57
C ILE A 69 30.27 -7.07 -9.31
N THR A 70 30.13 -6.44 -8.15
CA THR A 70 30.20 -7.12 -6.85
C THR A 70 29.00 -6.74 -6.02
N ALA A 71 28.14 -7.71 -5.73
CA ALA A 71 27.00 -7.57 -4.83
C ALA A 71 27.26 -8.34 -3.53
N ARG A 72 26.86 -7.77 -2.39
CA ARG A 72 27.05 -8.36 -1.06
C ARG A 72 25.75 -8.35 -0.28
N ALA A 73 25.43 -9.46 0.39
CA ALA A 73 24.33 -9.58 1.33
C ALA A 73 24.79 -10.46 2.51
N GLY A 74 25.05 -9.83 3.66
CA GLY A 74 25.69 -10.53 4.79
C GLY A 74 27.04 -11.17 4.39
N GLU A 75 27.15 -12.49 4.58
CA GLU A 75 28.36 -13.26 4.21
C GLU A 75 28.40 -13.69 2.73
N GLN A 76 27.29 -13.51 1.99
CA GLN A 76 27.21 -13.91 0.60
C GLN A 76 27.78 -12.83 -0.33
N VAL A 77 28.57 -13.25 -1.30
CA VAL A 77 29.16 -12.35 -2.31
C VAL A 77 28.90 -12.91 -3.71
N LEU A 78 28.23 -12.13 -4.55
CA LEU A 78 28.12 -12.40 -5.98
C LEU A 78 29.07 -11.48 -6.73
N ARG A 79 30.10 -12.07 -7.34
CA ARG A 79 31.08 -11.38 -8.17
C ARG A 79 30.92 -11.79 -9.63
N ILE A 80 30.88 -10.80 -10.51
CA ILE A 80 30.81 -11.01 -11.95
C ILE A 80 31.92 -10.19 -12.61
N ILE A 81 32.73 -10.85 -13.42
CA ILE A 81 33.81 -10.23 -14.20
C ILE A 81 33.51 -10.48 -15.67
N GLY A 82 33.19 -9.42 -16.41
CA GLY A 82 33.01 -9.45 -17.85
C GLY A 82 34.36 -9.30 -18.56
N HIS A 83 34.79 -10.35 -19.25
CA HIS A 83 36.03 -10.41 -20.04
C HIS A 83 35.87 -9.82 -21.43
N GLU A 84 34.65 -9.84 -21.96
CA GLU A 84 34.26 -9.23 -23.23
C GLU A 84 32.85 -8.66 -23.08
N VAL A 85 32.66 -7.39 -23.44
CA VAL A 85 31.37 -6.70 -23.30
C VAL A 85 30.64 -6.71 -24.62
N THR A 86 29.49 -7.37 -24.67
CA THR A 86 28.59 -7.37 -25.83
C THR A 86 27.55 -6.26 -25.72
N GLY A 87 27.15 -5.86 -24.51
CA GLY A 87 26.20 -4.77 -24.32
C GLY A 87 26.15 -4.23 -22.88
N ARG A 88 25.82 -2.94 -22.78
CA ARG A 88 25.46 -2.26 -21.53
C ARG A 88 24.32 -1.29 -21.82
N ALA A 89 23.30 -1.31 -21.00
CA ALA A 89 22.17 -0.39 -21.14
C ALA A 89 21.51 -0.14 -19.79
N GLU A 90 20.86 1.01 -19.68
CA GLU A 90 19.99 1.36 -18.58
C GLU A 90 18.60 1.62 -19.14
N TYR A 91 17.61 0.98 -18.55
CA TYR A 91 16.22 1.06 -18.99
C TYR A 91 15.37 1.61 -17.85
N PRO A 92 14.59 2.68 -18.08
CA PRO A 92 13.57 3.12 -17.13
C PRO A 92 12.62 1.97 -16.80
N ALA A 93 12.28 1.85 -15.53
CA ALA A 93 11.37 0.83 -15.04
C ALA A 93 10.46 1.42 -13.96
N THR A 94 9.28 0.84 -13.88
CA THR A 94 8.29 1.08 -12.84
C THR A 94 7.82 -0.26 -12.29
N GLU A 95 7.10 -0.23 -11.17
CA GLU A 95 6.30 -1.39 -10.79
C GLU A 95 5.22 -1.63 -11.87
N ALA A 96 4.94 -2.90 -12.16
CA ALA A 96 3.79 -3.25 -12.99
C ALA A 96 2.55 -3.30 -12.10
N GLY A 97 1.48 -2.64 -12.51
CA GLY A 97 0.23 -2.55 -11.75
C GLY A 97 -1.01 -2.76 -12.62
N THR A 98 -2.17 -2.70 -11.98
CA THR A 98 -3.47 -2.74 -12.66
C THR A 98 -3.69 -1.43 -13.41
N PRO A 99 -4.00 -1.42 -14.72
CA PRO A 99 -4.35 -0.20 -15.43
C PRO A 99 -5.65 0.41 -14.86
N VAL A 100 -5.63 1.72 -14.60
CA VAL A 100 -6.75 2.45 -13.96
C VAL A 100 -7.16 3.71 -14.73
N GLY A 101 -6.70 3.84 -15.97
CA GLY A 101 -7.06 4.93 -16.87
C GLY A 101 -5.86 5.73 -17.34
N THR A 102 -6.10 7.00 -17.68
CA THR A 102 -5.13 7.88 -18.31
C THR A 102 -5.10 9.22 -17.59
N HIS A 103 -3.91 9.79 -17.41
CA HIS A 103 -3.79 11.10 -16.82
C HIS A 103 -4.29 12.18 -17.81
N PRO A 104 -5.26 13.04 -17.42
CA PRO A 104 -5.97 13.92 -18.34
C PRO A 104 -5.10 15.03 -18.95
N LYS A 105 -3.98 15.39 -18.31
CA LYS A 105 -3.06 16.44 -18.82
C LYS A 105 -1.91 15.89 -19.65
N THR A 106 -1.41 14.70 -19.32
CA THR A 106 -0.20 14.12 -19.96
C THR A 106 -0.56 13.06 -20.98
N GLY A 107 -1.74 12.44 -20.89
CA GLY A 107 -2.13 11.32 -21.74
C GLY A 107 -1.44 10.00 -21.38
N GLU A 108 -0.66 9.95 -20.29
CA GLU A 108 0.07 8.74 -19.89
C GLU A 108 -0.84 7.73 -19.20
N SER A 109 -0.45 6.46 -19.27
CA SER A 109 -1.16 5.38 -18.58
C SER A 109 -1.00 5.51 -17.07
N LEU A 110 -2.10 5.43 -16.34
CA LEU A 110 -2.10 5.31 -14.89
C LEU A 110 -2.22 3.84 -14.51
N VAL A 111 -1.32 3.40 -13.63
CA VAL A 111 -1.32 2.03 -13.09
C VAL A 111 -1.40 2.08 -11.56
N GLN A 112 -2.20 1.18 -11.00
CA GLN A 112 -2.39 0.99 -9.57
C GLN A 112 -1.53 -0.18 -9.08
N THR A 113 -0.77 0.07 -8.03
CA THR A 113 -0.22 -0.97 -7.14
C THR A 113 -0.99 -0.95 -5.82
N SER A 114 -0.54 -1.64 -4.78
CA SER A 114 -1.32 -1.84 -3.54
C SER A 114 -1.90 -0.56 -2.93
N ASP A 115 -1.13 0.52 -2.94
CA ASP A 115 -1.38 1.73 -2.14
C ASP A 115 -1.07 3.02 -2.90
N ILE A 116 -0.80 2.94 -4.21
CA ILE A 116 -0.45 4.10 -5.02
C ILE A 116 -0.85 3.89 -6.49
N ILE A 117 -1.35 4.97 -7.09
CA ILE A 117 -1.52 5.09 -8.55
C ILE A 117 -0.42 5.98 -9.09
N PHE A 118 0.25 5.59 -10.16
CA PHE A 118 1.29 6.41 -10.78
C PHE A 118 1.26 6.34 -12.31
N GLY A 119 1.86 7.34 -12.92
CA GLY A 119 2.07 7.41 -14.36
C GLY A 119 3.28 6.58 -14.81
N THR A 120 3.20 5.94 -15.97
CA THR A 120 4.29 5.11 -16.49
C THR A 120 5.46 5.90 -17.08
N ASP A 121 5.21 7.17 -17.45
CA ASP A 121 6.13 7.96 -18.27
C ASP A 121 6.67 9.19 -17.51
N SER A 122 6.13 9.47 -16.32
CA SER A 122 6.46 10.63 -15.51
C SER A 122 6.52 10.33 -14.01
N ASP A 123 6.78 11.37 -13.21
CA ASP A 123 6.83 11.28 -11.74
C ASP A 123 5.46 11.45 -11.07
N ILE A 124 4.37 11.40 -11.84
CA ILE A 124 3.00 11.51 -11.31
C ILE A 124 2.69 10.35 -10.38
N LYS A 125 2.22 10.70 -9.17
CA LYS A 125 1.94 9.78 -8.08
C LYS A 125 0.74 10.25 -7.26
N TYR A 126 -0.19 9.34 -7.02
CA TYR A 126 -1.39 9.53 -6.20
C TYR A 126 -1.45 8.43 -5.14
N PRO A 127 -0.98 8.70 -3.92
CA PRO A 127 -1.11 7.77 -2.81
C PRO A 127 -2.59 7.50 -2.51
N LEU A 128 -2.94 6.23 -2.31
CA LEU A 128 -4.30 5.81 -2.00
C LEU A 128 -4.52 5.72 -0.48
N PRO A 129 -5.65 6.20 0.03
CA PRO A 129 -6.09 5.87 1.38
C PRO A 129 -6.22 4.36 1.57
N THR A 130 -5.99 3.88 2.79
CA THR A 130 -6.14 2.45 3.11
C THR A 130 -7.55 1.96 2.82
N GLY A 131 -7.65 0.91 2.00
CA GLY A 131 -8.94 0.31 1.60
C GLY A 131 -9.68 1.08 0.52
N ALA A 132 -9.06 2.08 -0.12
CA ALA A 132 -9.64 2.75 -1.28
C ALA A 132 -9.68 1.80 -2.49
N THR A 133 -10.75 1.91 -3.29
CA THR A 133 -10.93 1.20 -4.55
C THR A 133 -11.11 2.20 -5.68
N VAL A 134 -10.51 1.94 -6.83
CA VAL A 134 -10.65 2.79 -8.02
C VAL A 134 -11.94 2.46 -8.73
N GLN A 135 -12.65 3.49 -9.17
CA GLN A 135 -13.90 3.39 -9.90
C GLN A 135 -13.65 3.59 -11.40
N ASP A 136 -14.57 3.10 -12.23
CA ASP A 136 -14.47 3.20 -13.69
C ASP A 136 -14.68 4.63 -14.19
N GLU A 137 -15.38 5.45 -13.40
CA GLU A 137 -15.72 6.81 -13.78
C GLU A 137 -14.61 7.82 -13.45
N SER A 138 -14.56 8.87 -14.25
CA SER A 138 -13.63 9.99 -14.07
C SER A 138 -14.30 11.16 -13.36
N CYS A 139 -13.52 11.90 -12.59
CA CYS A 139 -13.90 13.15 -11.97
C CYS A 139 -14.33 14.17 -13.03
N GLU A 140 -15.52 14.75 -12.87
CA GLU A 140 -16.06 15.75 -13.80
C GLU A 140 -15.23 17.05 -13.83
N THR A 141 -14.47 17.35 -12.77
CA THR A 141 -13.69 18.59 -12.66
C THR A 141 -12.32 18.47 -13.33
N CYS A 142 -11.59 17.39 -13.07
CA CYS A 142 -10.21 17.26 -13.54
C CYS A 142 -9.97 16.12 -14.53
N GLY A 143 -10.91 15.17 -14.65
CA GLY A 143 -10.79 14.01 -15.53
C GLY A 143 -9.94 12.86 -14.98
N LEU A 144 -9.43 12.95 -13.76
CA LEU A 144 -8.75 11.83 -13.10
C LEU A 144 -9.74 10.75 -12.66
N PRO A 145 -9.32 9.50 -12.47
CA PRO A 145 -10.18 8.45 -11.93
C PRO A 145 -10.82 8.85 -10.59
N MET A 146 -12.04 8.38 -10.35
CA MET A 146 -12.68 8.47 -9.04
C MET A 146 -12.23 7.30 -8.16
N ILE A 147 -12.19 7.51 -6.85
CA ILE A 147 -11.96 6.46 -5.86
C ILE A 147 -13.15 6.38 -4.90
N GLU A 148 -13.45 5.18 -4.41
CA GLU A 148 -14.32 4.96 -3.26
C GLU A 148 -13.46 4.59 -2.05
N VAL A 149 -13.63 5.30 -0.95
CA VAL A 149 -12.93 5.07 0.31
C VAL A 149 -13.94 5.04 1.46
N THR A 150 -13.74 4.11 2.39
CA THR A 150 -14.61 3.99 3.57
C THR A 150 -13.92 4.59 4.80
N ALA A 151 -14.54 5.60 5.41
CA ALA A 151 -14.06 6.29 6.61
C ALA A 151 -15.25 6.73 7.48
N GLY A 152 -15.94 5.78 8.12
CA GLY A 152 -17.21 6.01 8.83
C GLY A 152 -18.42 6.03 7.90
N GLU A 153 -18.24 6.51 6.67
CA GLU A 153 -19.17 6.38 5.56
C GLU A 153 -18.38 6.06 4.28
N ARG A 154 -19.07 5.68 3.21
CA ARG A 154 -18.45 5.54 1.89
C ARG A 154 -18.38 6.90 1.21
N PHE A 155 -17.18 7.32 0.88
CA PHE A 155 -16.92 8.55 0.15
C PHE A 155 -16.47 8.18 -1.25
N ARG A 156 -17.17 8.70 -2.25
CA ARG A 156 -16.78 8.63 -3.64
C ARG A 156 -16.23 9.98 -4.05
N ILE A 157 -14.92 10.06 -4.25
CA ILE A 157 -14.19 11.33 -4.42
C ILE A 157 -13.13 11.21 -5.51
N CYS A 158 -12.62 12.33 -5.99
CA CYS A 158 -11.50 12.38 -6.92
C CYS A 158 -10.24 11.72 -6.35
N LEU A 159 -9.47 11.04 -7.21
CA LEU A 159 -8.14 10.51 -6.88
C LEU A 159 -7.15 11.60 -6.41
N ASP A 160 -7.22 12.81 -6.99
CA ASP A 160 -6.36 13.91 -6.59
C ASP A 160 -6.94 14.65 -5.39
N ARG A 161 -6.27 14.53 -4.24
CA ARG A 161 -6.63 15.22 -2.99
C ARG A 161 -6.67 16.75 -3.13
N ASN A 162 -5.97 17.32 -4.10
CA ASN A 162 -6.03 18.76 -4.37
C ASN A 162 -7.28 19.16 -5.16
N CYS A 163 -7.88 18.22 -5.89
CA CYS A 163 -9.14 18.41 -6.60
C CYS A 163 -10.34 18.21 -5.65
N GLU A 164 -10.30 17.14 -4.85
CA GLU A 164 -11.33 16.84 -3.86
C GLU A 164 -10.70 16.16 -2.64
N SER A 165 -10.90 16.74 -1.46
CA SER A 165 -10.20 16.36 -0.24
C SER A 165 -11.04 15.40 0.61
N LEU A 166 -10.55 14.17 0.79
CA LEU A 166 -11.16 13.22 1.72
C LEU A 166 -11.29 13.79 3.13
N ASP A 167 -10.29 14.56 3.58
CA ASP A 167 -10.29 15.16 4.92
C ASP A 167 -11.47 16.10 5.12
N ASP A 168 -11.77 16.89 4.09
CA ASP A 168 -12.81 17.90 4.15
C ASP A 168 -14.18 17.22 4.06
N ALA A 169 -14.34 16.20 3.21
CA ALA A 169 -15.56 15.40 3.13
C ALA A 169 -15.86 14.66 4.45
N VAL A 170 -14.84 14.05 5.08
CA VAL A 170 -15.00 13.37 6.38
C VAL A 170 -15.28 14.39 7.49
N ARG A 171 -14.64 15.56 7.46
CA ARG A 171 -14.89 16.63 8.43
C ARG A 171 -16.32 17.16 8.31
N GLU A 172 -16.75 17.52 7.11
CA GLU A 172 -18.13 17.98 6.85
C GLU A 172 -19.17 16.98 7.36
N ARG A 173 -18.87 15.67 7.25
CA ARG A 173 -19.77 14.61 7.69
C ARG A 173 -19.79 14.37 9.21
N PHE A 174 -18.64 14.44 9.88
CA PHE A 174 -18.48 13.91 11.24
C PHE A 174 -17.92 14.91 12.26
N GLU A 175 -17.66 16.15 11.89
CA GLU A 175 -17.19 17.18 12.84
C GLU A 175 -18.25 17.43 13.93
N ASP A 176 -17.79 17.41 15.18
CA ASP A 176 -18.61 17.57 16.39
C ASP A 176 -19.77 16.55 16.55
N GLU A 177 -19.76 15.46 15.78
CA GLU A 177 -20.78 14.40 15.82
C GLU A 177 -20.72 13.57 17.13
N TRP A 178 -19.54 13.46 17.73
CA TRP A 178 -19.31 12.61 18.91
C TRP A 178 -18.77 13.41 20.09
N THR A 179 -18.99 12.88 21.28
CA THR A 179 -18.51 13.45 22.55
C THR A 179 -17.33 12.65 23.08
N CYS A 180 -16.31 13.35 23.60
CA CYS A 180 -15.15 12.73 24.22
C CYS A 180 -15.56 11.98 25.50
N PRO A 181 -15.27 10.68 25.63
CA PRO A 181 -15.61 9.92 26.83
C PRO A 181 -14.81 10.37 28.07
N ASP A 182 -13.64 10.98 27.87
CA ASP A 182 -12.73 11.33 28.97
C ASP A 182 -13.04 12.70 29.60
N CYS A 183 -13.54 13.66 28.81
CA CYS A 183 -13.77 15.03 29.29
C CYS A 183 -15.11 15.66 28.88
N GLY A 184 -15.92 14.98 28.06
CA GLY A 184 -17.23 15.48 27.61
C GLY A 184 -17.20 16.58 26.55
N SER A 185 -16.03 16.97 26.05
CA SER A 185 -15.92 17.96 24.97
C SER A 185 -16.29 17.34 23.61
N PRO A 186 -16.72 18.13 22.61
CA PRO A 186 -16.92 17.65 21.25
C PRO A 186 -15.66 17.03 20.63
N MET A 187 -15.84 16.08 19.72
CA MET A 187 -14.76 15.45 18.96
C MET A 187 -14.67 16.01 17.54
N GLN A 188 -13.46 16.22 17.05
CA GLN A 188 -13.15 16.89 15.78
C GLN A 188 -12.39 15.94 14.84
N ILE A 189 -12.55 16.15 13.52
CA ILE A 189 -11.81 15.39 12.51
C ILE A 189 -10.45 16.05 12.24
N ILE A 190 -9.39 15.33 12.62
CA ILE A 190 -8.00 15.80 12.47
C ILE A 190 -7.17 14.81 11.66
N ARG A 191 -6.11 15.31 11.00
CA ARG A 191 -5.11 14.46 10.36
C ARG A 191 -3.80 14.52 11.13
N ARG A 192 -3.29 13.37 11.57
CA ARG A 192 -1.95 13.24 12.18
C ARG A 192 -1.22 12.04 11.59
N ARG A 193 0.07 12.22 11.29
CA ARG A 193 0.94 11.18 10.70
C ARG A 193 0.30 10.48 9.48
N GLY A 194 -0.37 11.26 8.64
CA GLY A 194 -1.02 10.76 7.42
C GLY A 194 -2.33 9.98 7.63
N ARG A 195 -2.89 9.93 8.85
CA ARG A 195 -4.15 9.24 9.15
C ARG A 195 -5.22 10.20 9.64
N LEU A 196 -6.48 9.94 9.28
CA LEU A 196 -7.64 10.64 9.83
C LEU A 196 -7.98 10.07 11.20
N LEU A 197 -8.15 10.96 12.16
CA LEU A 197 -8.48 10.66 13.54
C LEU A 197 -9.70 11.48 13.98
N VAL A 198 -10.40 10.94 14.95
CA VAL A 198 -11.41 11.64 15.77
C VAL A 198 -10.69 12.08 17.04
N GLY A 199 -10.40 13.37 17.17
CA GLY A 199 -9.63 13.94 18.29
C GLY A 199 -10.46 14.86 19.18
N CYS A 200 -10.15 14.91 20.47
CA CYS A 200 -10.84 15.79 21.41
C CYS A 200 -10.57 17.28 21.09
N SER A 201 -11.64 18.09 21.02
CA SER A 201 -11.55 19.55 20.90
C SER A 201 -10.88 20.24 22.10
N GLY A 202 -10.81 19.54 23.25
CA GLY A 202 -10.17 20.01 24.47
C GLY A 202 -8.63 19.90 24.49
N TYR A 203 -7.99 19.54 23.37
CA TYR A 203 -6.52 19.53 23.28
C TYR A 203 -5.93 20.92 23.55
N PRO A 204 -4.82 21.06 24.31
CA PRO A 204 -3.95 19.99 24.82
C PRO A 204 -4.34 19.43 26.19
N THR A 205 -5.42 19.92 26.84
CA THR A 205 -5.81 19.46 28.18
C THR A 205 -6.37 18.03 28.17
N CYS A 206 -6.98 17.62 27.06
CA CYS A 206 -7.39 16.25 26.79
C CYS A 206 -6.80 15.79 25.46
N GLU A 207 -5.99 14.73 25.49
CA GLU A 207 -5.24 14.22 24.32
C GLU A 207 -5.92 13.05 23.60
N SER A 208 -7.16 12.73 23.98
CA SER A 208 -7.91 11.59 23.44
C SER A 208 -8.07 11.73 21.94
N ALA A 209 -7.61 10.72 21.21
CA ALA A 209 -7.71 10.67 19.76
C ALA A 209 -7.77 9.22 19.30
N PHE A 210 -8.71 8.92 18.40
CA PHE A 210 -8.96 7.58 17.91
C PHE A 210 -8.81 7.54 16.40
N ALA A 211 -8.20 6.48 15.86
CA ALA A 211 -8.08 6.30 14.42
C ALA A 211 -9.41 5.87 13.82
N ILE A 212 -9.83 6.53 12.74
CA ILE A 212 -11.02 6.11 11.99
C ILE A 212 -10.67 4.80 11.27
N PRO A 213 -11.37 3.69 11.57
CA PRO A 213 -11.14 2.43 10.87
C PRO A 213 -11.75 2.46 9.46
N THR A 214 -11.28 1.58 8.59
CA THR A 214 -11.93 1.30 7.30
C THR A 214 -13.23 0.52 7.55
N GLY A 215 -14.31 1.25 7.81
CA GLY A 215 -15.63 0.70 8.09
C GLY A 215 -16.69 1.79 8.12
N VAL A 216 -17.96 1.37 8.15
CA VAL A 216 -19.10 2.27 8.23
C VAL A 216 -19.62 2.35 9.66
N VAL A 217 -20.04 3.53 10.11
CA VAL A 217 -20.71 3.71 11.41
C VAL A 217 -22.08 3.04 11.33
N VAL A 218 -22.39 2.18 12.29
CA VAL A 218 -23.63 1.39 12.31
C VAL A 218 -24.41 1.48 13.62
N ASP A 219 -23.75 1.87 14.71
CA ASP A 219 -24.37 1.94 16.03
C ASP A 219 -23.57 2.86 16.97
N THR A 220 -24.01 2.98 18.22
CA THR A 220 -23.33 3.67 19.31
C THR A 220 -22.97 2.65 20.39
N CYS A 221 -21.69 2.63 20.77
CA CYS A 221 -21.16 1.77 21.82
C CYS A 221 -21.68 2.25 23.19
N PRO A 222 -21.84 1.38 24.20
CA PRO A 222 -22.17 1.79 25.56
C PRO A 222 -21.22 2.83 26.18
N CYS A 223 -19.98 2.95 25.68
CA CYS A 223 -19.05 4.01 26.09
C CYS A 223 -19.38 5.40 25.51
N GLY A 224 -20.38 5.51 24.63
CA GLY A 224 -20.78 6.74 23.94
C GLY A 224 -20.06 7.02 22.61
N LEU A 225 -19.08 6.20 22.24
CA LEU A 225 -18.39 6.30 20.94
C LEU A 225 -19.09 5.49 19.84
N PRO A 226 -18.91 5.83 18.55
CA PRO A 226 -19.54 5.09 17.45
C PRO A 226 -18.97 3.68 17.28
N VAL A 227 -19.84 2.76 16.84
CA VAL A 227 -19.52 1.40 16.41
C VAL A 227 -19.36 1.39 14.89
N PHE A 228 -18.26 0.79 14.43
CA PHE A 228 -17.94 0.61 13.02
C PHE A 228 -18.13 -0.85 12.61
N LYS A 229 -18.84 -1.09 11.51
CA LYS A 229 -18.82 -2.37 10.79
C LYS A 229 -17.64 -2.38 9.81
N THR A 230 -16.67 -3.22 10.10
CA THR A 230 -15.44 -3.44 9.29
C THR A 230 -15.47 -4.81 8.61
N SER A 231 -14.46 -5.10 7.80
CA SER A 231 -14.27 -6.46 7.24
C SER A 231 -14.01 -7.53 8.30
N GLN A 232 -13.56 -7.15 9.50
CA GLN A 232 -13.28 -8.05 10.62
C GLN A 232 -14.46 -8.17 11.60
N GLY A 233 -15.59 -7.51 11.32
CA GLY A 233 -16.75 -7.45 12.22
C GLY A 233 -16.99 -6.05 12.77
N GLN A 234 -17.86 -5.96 13.78
CA GLN A 234 -18.15 -4.71 14.47
C GLN A 234 -17.08 -4.40 15.53
N ARG A 235 -16.75 -3.12 15.69
CA ARG A 235 -15.85 -2.64 16.74
C ARG A 235 -16.16 -1.20 17.15
N CYS A 236 -15.83 -0.84 18.38
CA CYS A 236 -15.85 0.55 18.81
C CYS A 236 -14.76 1.37 18.08
N LEU A 237 -14.98 2.67 17.95
CA LEU A 237 -13.97 3.64 17.52
C LEU A 237 -12.69 3.52 18.35
N ASP A 238 -12.86 3.45 19.67
CA ASP A 238 -11.79 3.05 20.57
C ASP A 238 -11.55 1.55 20.43
N GLY A 239 -10.42 1.19 19.82
CA GLY A 239 -10.01 -0.20 19.62
C GLY A 239 -9.66 -0.96 20.90
N THR A 240 -9.58 -0.28 22.04
CA THR A 240 -9.34 -0.86 23.36
C THR A 240 -10.61 -0.96 24.21
N CYS A 241 -11.76 -0.54 23.67
CA CYS A 241 -13.04 -0.61 24.37
C CYS A 241 -13.58 -2.04 24.41
N GLU A 242 -13.74 -2.59 25.62
CA GLU A 242 -14.26 -3.95 25.85
C GLU A 242 -15.80 -3.99 25.95
N LEU A 243 -16.47 -2.85 26.14
CA LEU A 243 -17.92 -2.75 26.41
C LEU A 243 -18.82 -3.16 25.23
N LEU A 244 -18.28 -3.28 24.02
CA LEU A 244 -19.07 -3.72 22.85
C LEU A 244 -19.28 -5.24 22.83
N GLY A 245 -18.33 -6.02 23.37
CA GLY A 245 -18.39 -7.48 23.34
C GLY A 245 -19.49 -8.08 24.23
N ASP A 246 -20.02 -7.29 25.16
CA ASP A 246 -21.07 -7.70 26.09
C ASP A 246 -22.49 -7.62 25.48
N VAL A 247 -22.67 -6.96 24.34
CA VAL A 247 -24.00 -6.62 23.80
C VAL A 247 -24.56 -7.70 22.84
N ASP A 248 -23.70 -8.49 22.18
CA ASP A 248 -24.12 -9.55 21.26
C ASP A 248 -24.66 -10.81 21.96
N ALA A 249 -24.47 -10.94 23.29
CA ALA A 249 -24.96 -12.08 24.06
C ALA A 249 -26.45 -12.00 24.41
N ASP A 250 -27.02 -10.80 24.51
CA ASP A 250 -28.40 -10.58 24.97
C ASP A 250 -29.42 -10.39 23.84
N SER A 251 -29.00 -10.26 22.58
CA SER A 251 -29.92 -10.09 21.44
C SER A 251 -30.47 -11.41 20.84
N LYS A 252 -29.97 -12.57 21.30
CA LYS A 252 -30.41 -13.90 20.83
C LYS A 252 -31.60 -14.51 21.57
N THR A 253 -32.19 -13.82 22.56
CA THR A 253 -33.22 -14.39 23.44
C THR A 253 -34.65 -13.90 23.20
N LEU A 254 -34.93 -13.12 22.15
CA LEU A 254 -36.26 -12.53 21.92
C LEU A 254 -36.99 -12.93 20.63
N ASP A 255 -36.50 -13.92 19.87
CA ASP A 255 -37.17 -14.35 18.62
C ASP A 255 -37.84 -15.75 18.68
N ASP A 256 -37.92 -16.40 19.85
CA ASP A 256 -38.45 -17.77 19.99
C ASP A 256 -39.74 -17.91 20.81
N THR A 257 -40.56 -16.85 20.95
CA THR A 257 -41.88 -16.97 21.60
C THR A 257 -43.02 -16.31 20.83
N ALA A 258 -43.31 -16.81 19.63
CA ALA A 258 -44.61 -16.63 19.03
C ALA A 258 -44.95 -17.76 18.07
N ASP A 259 -45.31 -18.94 18.60
CA ASP A 259 -46.21 -19.84 17.88
C ASP A 259 -47.15 -20.59 18.84
N GLY A 260 -48.35 -20.04 18.95
CA GLY A 260 -49.58 -20.79 18.67
C GLY A 260 -50.02 -21.87 19.67
N ASN A 261 -50.61 -21.45 20.80
CA ASN A 261 -51.64 -22.25 21.46
C ASN A 261 -53.02 -21.62 21.20
N THR A 262 -53.81 -22.23 20.31
CA THR A 262 -55.28 -22.18 20.39
C THR A 262 -55.84 -23.54 20.00
N GLY A 263 -56.28 -24.29 21.01
CA GLY A 263 -57.08 -25.50 20.85
C GLY A 263 -58.58 -25.23 20.71
N ASN A 264 -59.29 -26.32 20.38
CA ASN A 264 -60.74 -26.55 20.28
C ASN A 264 -61.50 -25.74 19.22
N ASP A 265 -62.40 -26.32 18.41
CA ASP A 265 -63.39 -27.39 18.67
C ASP A 265 -63.40 -28.55 17.66
#